data_AF-A0A6N8XNE1-F1
#
_entry.id   AF-A0A6N8XNE1-F1
#
_cell.length_a   1.000
_cell.length_b   1.000
_cell.length_c   1.000
_cell.angle_alpha   90.00
_cell.angle_beta   90.00
_cell.angle_gamma   90.00
#
_symmetry.space_group_name_H-M   'P 1'
#
loop_
_entity.id
_entity.type
_entity.pdbx_description
1 polymer ?
#
loop_
_entity_poly.entity_id
_entity_poly.type
_entity_poly.pdbx_seq_one_letter_code
_entity_poly.pdbx_strand_id
1 'polypeptide(L)'
;MTQFLMPNHSLTPGNFPEDTALANTWVPIDDTSCWIFCYAWHPDRPIGERERERLARGAGIFAQVDDDYVPIRRRENDYLLDRELQRNASFTGIAGISEQDHAIDYSQGPIADRTRELLCQTDLGVVRFRDLMFEAAQGVREGETPLGARSARAYRVRSGDAVAPRDLAVEEVVRERFGERWGVRLDTQDP
;
A
#
# COMPACT_ATOMS: atom_id res chain seq x y z
N MET A 1 -5.43 -8.34 -5.99
CA MET A 1 -4.93 -8.86 -4.69
C MET A 1 -3.80 -7.98 -4.18
N THR A 2 -3.96 -7.45 -2.97
CA THR A 2 -2.98 -6.63 -2.23
C THR A 2 -2.19 -7.52 -1.27
N GLN A 3 -0.91 -7.18 -1.01
CA GLN A 3 -0.07 -7.91 -0.07
C GLN A 3 0.56 -6.94 0.94
N PHE A 4 0.49 -7.27 2.23
CA PHE A 4 1.28 -6.62 3.26
C PHE A 4 2.48 -7.49 3.61
N LEU A 5 3.67 -6.88 3.67
CA LEU A 5 4.91 -7.57 4.00
C LEU A 5 5.51 -6.91 5.23
N MET A 6 5.73 -7.72 6.26
CA MET A 6 6.36 -7.26 7.49
C MET A 6 7.76 -6.69 7.20
N PRO A 7 8.17 -5.62 7.92
CA PRO A 7 7.40 -4.96 8.98
C PRO A 7 6.47 -3.84 8.50
N ASN A 8 6.66 -3.31 7.28
CA ASN A 8 6.08 -2.01 6.92
C ASN A 8 5.93 -1.78 5.40
N HIS A 9 5.77 -2.83 4.60
CA HIS A 9 5.62 -2.71 3.15
C HIS A 9 4.21 -3.10 2.69
N SER A 10 3.67 -2.38 1.71
CA SER A 10 2.43 -2.74 1.03
C SER A 10 2.64 -2.77 -0.46
N LEU A 11 2.22 -3.86 -1.12
CA LEU A 11 2.19 -3.96 -2.57
C LEU A 11 0.79 -3.60 -3.06
N THR A 12 0.69 -2.61 -3.94
CA THR A 12 -0.61 -2.12 -4.39
C THR A 12 -1.32 -3.17 -5.24
N PRO A 13 -2.66 -3.26 -5.17
CA PRO A 13 -3.42 -3.93 -6.21
C PRO A 13 -3.40 -3.08 -7.50
N GLY A 14 -4.13 -3.49 -8.52
CA GLY A 14 -4.37 -2.65 -9.71
C GLY A 14 -3.42 -2.84 -10.87
N ASN A 15 -2.53 -3.84 -10.83
CA ASN A 15 -1.63 -4.14 -11.94
C ASN A 15 -2.01 -5.44 -12.68
N PHE A 16 -2.43 -5.30 -13.94
CA PHE A 16 -2.43 -6.40 -14.92
C PHE A 16 -0.98 -6.73 -15.33
N PRO A 17 -0.72 -7.86 -16.03
CA PRO A 17 0.64 -8.28 -16.35
C PRO A 17 1.52 -7.22 -17.01
N GLU A 18 0.95 -6.32 -17.81
CA GLU A 18 1.68 -5.26 -18.52
C GLU A 18 1.75 -3.93 -17.75
N ASP A 19 1.01 -3.81 -16.65
CA ASP A 19 0.95 -2.59 -15.86
C ASP A 19 2.15 -2.47 -14.93
N THR A 20 2.49 -1.23 -14.60
CA THR A 20 3.52 -0.93 -13.61
C THR A 20 3.11 -1.48 -12.25
N ALA A 21 3.94 -2.31 -11.65
CA ALA A 21 3.76 -2.73 -10.27
C ALA A 21 4.17 -1.58 -9.35
N LEU A 22 3.39 -1.34 -8.29
CA LEU A 22 3.62 -0.25 -7.35
C LEU A 22 3.64 -0.80 -5.92
N ALA A 23 4.43 -0.16 -5.06
CA ALA A 23 4.54 -0.53 -3.65
C ALA A 23 4.95 0.67 -2.81
N ASN A 24 4.60 0.63 -1.53
CA ASN A 24 4.93 1.63 -0.54
C ASN A 24 5.68 1.00 0.63
N THR A 25 6.55 1.78 1.27
CA THR A 25 7.11 1.48 2.60
C THR A 25 6.91 2.67 3.51
N TRP A 26 6.39 2.42 4.71
CA TRP A 26 6.22 3.43 5.74
C TRP A 26 7.36 3.32 6.74
N VAL A 27 8.23 4.33 6.78
CA VAL A 27 9.37 4.40 7.70
C VAL A 27 9.07 5.44 8.78
N PRO A 28 8.76 5.02 10.01
CA PRO A 28 8.47 5.95 11.10
C PRO A 28 9.65 6.89 11.36
N ILE A 29 9.34 8.17 11.60
CA ILE A 29 10.28 9.18 12.09
C ILE A 29 10.06 9.36 13.59
N ASP A 30 8.79 9.55 13.97
CA ASP A 30 8.30 9.66 15.35
C ASP A 30 6.88 9.06 15.47
N ASP A 31 6.23 9.27 16.62
CA ASP A 31 4.89 8.74 16.91
C ASP A 31 3.77 9.29 16.00
N THR A 32 4.04 10.37 15.28
CA THR A 32 3.04 11.12 14.50
C THR A 32 3.43 11.35 13.04
N SER A 33 4.62 10.92 12.63
CA SER A 33 5.13 11.15 11.28
C SER A 33 5.96 9.99 10.76
N CYS A 34 5.90 9.79 9.44
CA CYS A 34 6.68 8.79 8.73
C CYS A 34 7.05 9.30 7.33
N TRP A 35 8.12 8.74 6.78
CA TRP A 35 8.37 8.79 5.35
C TRP A 35 7.59 7.68 4.64
N ILE A 36 6.96 8.02 3.53
CA ILE A 36 6.37 7.04 2.61
C ILE A 36 7.26 6.95 1.39
N PHE A 37 7.97 5.83 1.25
CA PHE A 37 8.77 5.53 0.08
C PHE A 37 7.92 4.79 -0.94
N CYS A 38 7.60 5.45 -2.04
CA CYS A 38 6.83 4.88 -3.15
C CYS A 38 7.78 4.33 -4.22
N TYR A 39 7.53 3.12 -4.69
CA TYR A 39 8.32 2.47 -5.74
C TYR A 39 7.44 1.99 -6.89
N ALA A 40 8.01 2.02 -8.08
CA ALA A 40 7.40 1.54 -9.31
C ALA A 40 8.39 0.66 -10.07
N TRP A 41 7.96 -0.52 -10.51
CA TRP A 41 8.80 -1.42 -11.27
C TRP A 41 8.01 -2.25 -12.28
N HIS A 42 8.75 -2.78 -13.25
CA HIS A 42 8.30 -3.83 -14.15
C HIS A 42 9.23 -5.02 -13.97
N PRO A 43 8.71 -6.26 -13.92
CA PRO A 43 9.57 -7.44 -13.80
C PRO A 43 10.38 -7.72 -15.07
N ASP A 44 9.85 -7.35 -16.24
CA ASP A 44 10.36 -7.85 -17.53
C ASP A 44 10.91 -6.74 -18.44
N ARG A 45 10.76 -5.46 -18.07
CA ARG A 45 11.26 -4.32 -18.85
C ARG A 45 11.64 -3.12 -17.97
N PRO A 46 12.43 -2.17 -18.48
CA PRO A 46 12.59 -0.88 -17.82
C PRO A 46 11.29 -0.07 -17.82
N ILE A 47 11.13 0.79 -16.81
CA ILE A 47 10.12 1.85 -16.81
C ILE A 47 10.46 2.83 -17.95
N GLY A 48 9.48 3.25 -18.74
CA GLY A 48 9.64 4.22 -19.82
C GLY A 48 9.63 5.67 -19.32
N GLU A 49 10.05 6.60 -20.17
CA GLU A 49 10.08 8.04 -19.85
C GLU A 49 8.67 8.59 -19.56
N ARG A 50 7.70 8.29 -20.42
CA ARG A 50 6.30 8.69 -20.22
C ARG A 50 5.72 8.15 -18.91
N GLU A 51 6.09 6.93 -18.51
CA GLU A 51 5.67 6.34 -17.24
C GLU A 51 6.30 7.10 -16.07
N ARG A 52 7.60 7.40 -16.12
CA ARG A 52 8.30 8.23 -15.11
C ARG A 52 7.66 9.60 -14.96
N GLU A 53 7.42 10.31 -16.07
CA GLU A 53 6.77 11.63 -16.03
C GLU A 53 5.37 11.58 -15.41
N ARG A 54 4.60 10.54 -15.72
CA ARG A 54 3.27 10.35 -15.14
C ARG A 54 3.34 10.17 -13.63
N LEU A 55 4.25 9.32 -13.15
CA LEU A 55 4.46 9.08 -11.72
C LEU A 55 4.95 10.36 -11.01
N ALA A 56 5.89 11.09 -11.62
CA ALA A 56 6.43 12.34 -11.06
C ALA A 56 5.39 13.47 -10.97
N ARG A 57 4.39 13.49 -11.87
CA ARG A 57 3.26 14.44 -11.81
C ARG A 57 2.17 14.05 -10.81
N GLY A 58 2.34 12.96 -10.07
CA GLY A 58 1.36 12.41 -9.14
C GLY A 58 0.42 11.43 -9.84
N ALA A 59 0.64 10.13 -9.63
CA ALA A 59 -0.22 9.09 -10.17
C ALA A 59 -0.19 7.80 -9.34
N GLY A 60 -1.37 7.23 -9.10
CA GLY A 60 -1.50 6.08 -8.20
C GLY A 60 -1.06 6.46 -6.79
N ILE A 61 -0.14 5.68 -6.23
CA ILE A 61 0.45 5.91 -4.90
C ILE A 61 1.51 7.02 -4.85
N PHE A 62 1.88 7.60 -5.98
CA PHE A 62 2.82 8.71 -6.01
C PHE A 62 2.02 10.01 -5.89
N ALA A 63 2.25 10.76 -4.82
CA ALA A 63 1.82 12.14 -4.73
C ALA A 63 2.71 13.04 -5.59
N GLN A 64 2.17 14.17 -6.04
CA GLN A 64 3.02 15.23 -6.60
C GLN A 64 3.75 15.94 -5.45
N VAL A 65 5.08 16.00 -5.50
CA VAL A 65 5.92 16.55 -4.44
C VAL A 65 6.75 17.75 -4.91
N ASP A 66 7.24 18.54 -3.97
CA ASP A 66 8.24 19.59 -4.20
C ASP A 66 9.68 19.05 -4.14
N ASP A 67 10.67 19.96 -4.20
CA ASP A 67 12.10 19.62 -4.20
C ASP A 67 12.56 18.99 -2.87
N ASP A 68 11.81 19.18 -1.78
CA ASP A 68 12.05 18.59 -0.47
C ASP A 68 11.25 17.27 -0.28
N TYR A 69 10.64 16.75 -1.35
CA TYR A 69 9.80 15.56 -1.36
C TYR A 69 8.52 15.67 -0.50
N VAL A 70 8.07 16.89 -0.23
CA VAL A 70 6.82 17.13 0.50
C VAL A 70 5.65 17.20 -0.48
N PRO A 71 4.50 16.53 -0.22
CA PRO A 71 3.33 16.63 -1.09
C PRO A 71 2.85 18.08 -1.27
N ILE A 72 2.63 18.46 -2.54
CA ILE A 72 2.11 19.79 -2.89
C ILE A 72 0.69 19.96 -2.33
N ARG A 73 -0.14 18.93 -2.47
CA ARG A 73 -1.51 18.87 -1.92
C ARG A 73 -1.45 18.15 -0.59
N ARG A 74 -1.69 18.88 0.49
CA ARG A 74 -1.54 18.40 1.87
C ARG A 74 -2.56 19.05 2.77
N ARG A 75 -2.67 18.57 4.00
CA ARG A 75 -3.63 19.08 4.98
C ARG A 75 -3.55 20.60 5.15
N GLU A 76 -2.34 21.16 5.18
CA GLU A 76 -2.08 22.59 5.42
C GLU A 76 -2.71 23.50 4.36
N ASN A 77 -3.02 22.97 3.17
CA ASN A 77 -3.71 23.70 2.11
C ASN A 77 -5.03 23.03 1.69
N ASP A 78 -5.65 22.27 2.60
CA ASP A 78 -6.90 21.53 2.37
C ASP A 78 -6.84 20.68 1.09
N TYR A 79 -5.67 20.10 0.81
CA TYR A 79 -5.37 19.30 -0.39
C TYR A 79 -5.67 20.00 -1.72
N LEU A 80 -5.74 21.33 -1.72
CA LEU A 80 -6.20 22.15 -2.85
C LEU A 80 -7.57 21.71 -3.38
N LEU A 81 -8.47 21.40 -2.46
CA LEU A 81 -9.83 20.94 -2.73
C LEU A 81 -10.59 21.84 -3.70
N ASP A 82 -11.03 21.27 -4.83
CA ASP A 82 -11.89 21.93 -5.80
C ASP A 82 -13.37 21.56 -5.57
N ARG A 83 -14.15 22.53 -5.09
CA ARG A 83 -15.57 22.35 -4.79
C ARG A 83 -16.47 22.25 -6.02
N GLU A 84 -16.07 22.86 -7.13
CA GLU A 84 -16.81 22.71 -8.39
C GLU A 84 -16.56 21.32 -8.98
N LEU A 85 -15.32 20.84 -8.92
CA LEU A 85 -15.01 19.46 -9.29
C LEU A 85 -15.73 18.48 -8.36
N GLN A 86 -15.75 18.75 -7.04
CA GLN A 86 -16.46 17.91 -6.07
C GLN A 86 -17.96 17.80 -6.39
N ARG A 87 -18.57 18.93 -6.76
CA ARG A 87 -20.00 18.98 -7.04
C ARG A 87 -20.37 18.19 -8.29
N ASN A 88 -19.49 18.19 -9.30
CA ASN A 88 -19.88 17.82 -10.65
C ASN A 88 -19.21 16.54 -11.18
N ALA A 89 -18.04 16.13 -10.67
CA ALA A 89 -17.26 15.06 -11.29
C ALA A 89 -16.35 14.22 -10.37
N SER A 90 -16.10 14.63 -9.12
CA SER A 90 -15.29 13.89 -8.15
C SER A 90 -16.00 13.82 -6.81
N PHE A 91 -15.97 12.68 -6.11
CA PHE A 91 -16.59 12.61 -4.77
C PHE A 91 -15.86 13.48 -3.74
N THR A 92 -14.54 13.55 -3.84
CA THR A 92 -13.70 14.27 -2.89
C THR A 92 -13.41 15.69 -3.34
N GLY A 93 -13.29 15.95 -4.65
CA GLY A 93 -12.76 17.21 -5.19
C GLY A 93 -11.24 17.35 -5.03
N ILE A 94 -10.56 16.33 -4.50
CA ILE A 94 -9.11 16.30 -4.33
C ILE A 94 -8.51 15.61 -5.55
N ALA A 95 -7.46 16.21 -6.11
CA ALA A 95 -6.74 15.64 -7.24
C ALA A 95 -5.64 14.68 -6.77
N GLY A 96 -5.58 13.50 -7.42
CA GLY A 96 -4.62 12.45 -7.11
C GLY A 96 -5.17 11.39 -6.14
N ILE A 97 -4.75 10.14 -6.30
CA ILE A 97 -5.21 9.01 -5.47
C ILE A 97 -4.47 9.03 -4.13
N SER A 98 -3.13 9.14 -4.17
CA SER A 98 -2.30 9.23 -2.96
C SER A 98 -2.75 10.36 -2.03
N GLU A 99 -3.12 11.51 -2.58
CA GLU A 99 -3.59 12.67 -1.84
C GLU A 99 -4.96 12.42 -1.18
N GLN A 100 -5.86 11.72 -1.87
CA GLN A 100 -7.14 11.30 -1.31
C GLN A 100 -6.96 10.29 -0.17
N ASP A 101 -6.10 9.30 -0.35
CA ASP A 101 -5.79 8.31 0.68
C ASP A 101 -5.18 8.98 1.91
N HIS A 102 -4.24 9.92 1.72
CA HIS A 102 -3.62 10.69 2.80
C HIS A 102 -4.65 11.58 3.52
N ALA A 103 -5.59 12.19 2.80
CA ALA A 103 -6.66 12.99 3.41
C ALA A 103 -7.53 12.14 4.36
N ILE A 104 -7.87 10.92 3.97
CA ILE A 104 -8.66 10.00 4.80
C ILE A 104 -7.84 9.44 5.96
N ASP A 105 -6.59 9.04 5.73
CA ASP A 105 -5.70 8.56 6.79
C ASP A 105 -5.54 9.61 7.89
N TYR A 106 -5.16 10.82 7.49
CA TYR A 106 -4.95 11.94 8.41
C TYR A 106 -6.25 12.37 9.13
N SER A 107 -7.42 12.19 8.52
CA SER A 107 -8.71 12.58 9.12
C SER A 107 -9.01 11.86 10.44
N GLN A 108 -8.34 10.73 10.71
CA GLN A 108 -8.46 9.98 11.96
C GLN A 108 -7.66 10.62 13.12
N GLY A 109 -6.88 11.67 12.83
CA GLY A 109 -5.97 12.33 13.77
C GLY A 109 -4.56 11.72 13.77
N PRO A 110 -3.56 12.43 14.35
CA PRO A 110 -2.17 11.94 14.38
C PRO A 110 -2.01 10.57 15.06
N ILE A 111 -2.80 10.34 16.10
CA ILE A 111 -2.98 9.03 16.74
C ILE A 111 -4.47 8.86 16.96
N ALA A 112 -5.06 7.88 16.31
CA ALA A 112 -6.48 7.64 16.40
C ALA A 112 -6.88 6.93 17.71
N ASP A 113 -7.97 7.39 18.33
CA ASP A 113 -8.57 6.75 19.50
C ASP A 113 -9.38 5.52 19.08
N ARG A 114 -8.81 4.35 19.33
CA ARG A 114 -9.39 3.05 18.94
C ARG A 114 -10.35 2.48 19.97
N THR A 115 -10.54 3.12 21.13
CA THR A 115 -11.53 2.66 22.14
C THR A 115 -12.98 2.85 21.69
N ARG A 116 -13.18 3.66 20.64
CA ARG A 116 -14.49 4.05 20.10
C ARG A 116 -14.76 3.48 18.71
N GLU A 117 -13.85 2.68 18.17
CA GLU A 117 -14.00 2.15 16.81
C GLU A 117 -15.12 1.10 16.74
N LEU A 118 -15.83 1.09 15.61
CA LEU A 118 -16.86 0.10 15.31
C LEU A 118 -16.49 -0.57 13.98
N LEU A 119 -15.83 -1.72 14.07
CA LEU A 119 -15.40 -2.48 12.90
C LEU A 119 -16.57 -3.28 12.32
N CYS A 120 -16.59 -3.39 11.00
CA CYS A 120 -17.53 -4.21 10.25
C CYS A 120 -16.84 -5.39 9.57
N GLN A 121 -17.61 -6.25 8.89
CA GLN A 121 -17.08 -7.49 8.32
C GLN A 121 -15.94 -7.25 7.32
N THR A 122 -15.94 -6.12 6.60
CA THR A 122 -14.88 -5.77 5.64
C THR A 122 -13.56 -5.40 6.31
N ASP A 123 -13.56 -5.11 7.61
CA ASP A 123 -12.36 -4.74 8.37
C ASP A 123 -11.56 -5.94 8.89
N LEU A 124 -11.93 -7.17 8.52
CA LEU A 124 -11.21 -8.38 8.93
C LEU A 124 -9.72 -8.31 8.59
N GLY A 125 -9.36 -7.72 7.45
CA GLY A 125 -7.95 -7.49 7.08
C GLY A 125 -7.22 -6.56 8.05
N VAL A 126 -7.89 -5.51 8.52
CA VAL A 126 -7.34 -4.56 9.51
C VAL A 126 -7.10 -5.25 10.85
N VAL A 127 -8.05 -6.08 11.30
CA VAL A 127 -7.90 -6.87 12.54
C VAL A 127 -6.68 -7.79 12.44
N ARG A 128 -6.57 -8.57 11.35
CA ARG A 128 -5.42 -9.48 11.15
C ARG A 128 -4.08 -8.76 11.04
N PHE A 129 -4.06 -7.62 10.37
CA PHE A 129 -2.87 -6.77 10.32
C PHE A 129 -2.45 -6.31 11.72
N ARG A 130 -3.39 -5.89 12.56
CA ARG A 130 -3.09 -5.43 13.92
C ARG A 130 -2.60 -6.56 14.82
N ASP A 131 -3.24 -7.73 14.77
CA ASP A 131 -2.78 -8.92 15.51
C ASP A 131 -1.31 -9.21 15.15
N LEU A 132 -0.98 -9.26 13.86
CA LEU A 132 0.37 -9.50 13.35
C LEU A 132 1.38 -8.44 13.85
N MET A 133 1.00 -7.16 13.84
CA MET A 133 1.87 -6.08 14.31
C MET A 133 2.08 -6.10 15.81
N PHE A 134 1.04 -6.40 16.60
CA PHE A 134 1.15 -6.50 18.06
C PHE A 134 2.01 -7.70 18.48
N GLU A 135 1.83 -8.86 17.85
CA GLU A 135 2.68 -10.02 18.06
C GLU A 135 4.14 -9.70 17.74
N ALA A 136 4.41 -9.05 16.61
CA ALA A 136 5.78 -8.66 16.25
C ALA A 136 6.39 -7.63 17.21
N ALA A 137 5.62 -6.64 17.66
CA ALA A 137 6.07 -5.67 18.65
C ALA A 137 6.39 -6.33 20.00
N GLN A 138 5.58 -7.29 20.43
CA GLN A 138 5.85 -8.09 21.63
C GLN A 138 7.12 -8.94 21.45
N GLY A 139 7.24 -9.67 20.33
CA GLY A 139 8.43 -10.48 20.05
C GLY A 139 9.72 -9.65 20.06
N VAL A 140 9.70 -8.45 19.46
CA VAL A 140 10.86 -7.52 19.52
C VAL A 140 11.22 -7.14 20.95
N ARG A 141 10.23 -6.87 21.82
CA ARG A 141 10.49 -6.59 23.24
C ARG A 141 11.12 -7.77 23.97
N GLU A 142 10.86 -8.98 23.51
CA GLU A 142 11.42 -10.23 24.05
C GLU A 142 12.76 -10.62 23.39
N GLY A 143 13.25 -9.82 22.44
CA GLY A 143 14.52 -10.02 21.74
C GLY A 143 14.42 -10.79 20.42
N GLU A 144 13.21 -11.07 19.95
CA GLU A 144 12.99 -11.72 18.66
C GLU A 144 13.14 -10.76 17.47
N THR A 145 13.35 -11.32 16.29
CA THR A 145 13.40 -10.56 15.04
C THR A 145 12.06 -10.68 14.31
N PRO A 146 11.44 -9.57 13.86
CA PRO A 146 10.20 -9.62 13.08
C PRO A 146 10.34 -10.46 11.81
N LEU A 147 9.23 -11.06 11.38
CA LEU A 147 9.17 -11.81 10.13
C LEU A 147 9.67 -10.96 8.95
N GLY A 148 10.49 -11.55 8.07
CA GLY A 148 11.02 -10.89 6.88
C GLY A 148 12.19 -9.93 7.11
N ALA A 149 12.39 -9.40 8.33
CA ALA A 149 13.36 -8.34 8.60
C ALA A 149 14.83 -8.69 8.25
N ARG A 150 15.17 -9.99 8.22
CA ARG A 150 16.50 -10.49 7.82
C ARG A 150 16.49 -11.40 6.59
N SER A 151 15.38 -11.44 5.85
CA SER A 151 15.25 -12.31 4.68
C SER A 151 14.82 -11.50 3.46
N ALA A 152 15.80 -11.10 2.64
CA ALA A 152 15.53 -10.41 1.38
C ALA A 152 14.62 -11.24 0.44
N ARG A 153 14.68 -12.58 0.55
CA ARG A 153 13.83 -13.50 -0.22
C ARG A 153 12.36 -13.38 0.16
N ALA A 154 12.04 -12.98 1.40
CA ALA A 154 10.66 -12.77 1.86
C ALA A 154 9.92 -11.71 1.03
N TYR A 155 10.66 -10.79 0.41
CA TYR A 155 10.10 -9.71 -0.42
C TYR A 155 9.99 -10.07 -1.91
N ARG A 156 10.31 -11.30 -2.32
CA ARG A 156 10.16 -11.79 -3.71
C ARG A 156 8.72 -12.22 -4.03
N VAL A 157 7.78 -11.35 -3.70
CA VAL A 157 6.33 -11.53 -3.89
C VAL A 157 5.79 -10.53 -4.92
N ARG A 158 4.61 -10.78 -5.45
CA ARG A 158 3.93 -9.90 -6.41
C ARG A 158 2.47 -9.73 -6.00
N SER A 159 1.98 -8.49 -6.04
CA SER A 159 0.56 -8.18 -6.11
C SER A 159 0.09 -8.19 -7.56
N GLY A 160 -1.22 -8.17 -7.76
CA GLY A 160 -1.80 -8.21 -9.10
C GLY A 160 -3.30 -8.37 -9.07
N ASP A 161 -3.93 -7.96 -10.15
CA ASP A 161 -5.35 -8.18 -10.37
C ASP A 161 -5.60 -9.14 -11.53
N ALA A 162 -6.80 -9.71 -11.53
CA ALA A 162 -7.29 -10.61 -12.57
C ALA A 162 -8.78 -10.35 -12.77
N VAL A 163 -9.22 -10.43 -14.02
CA VAL A 163 -10.65 -10.49 -14.37
C VAL A 163 -10.95 -11.92 -14.75
N ALA A 164 -11.93 -12.52 -14.10
CA ALA A 164 -12.29 -13.92 -14.29
C ALA A 164 -13.81 -14.10 -14.37
N PRO A 165 -14.28 -15.18 -15.00
CA PRO A 165 -15.68 -15.60 -14.92
C PRO A 165 -16.12 -15.74 -13.46
N ARG A 166 -17.40 -15.40 -13.19
CA ARG A 166 -17.96 -15.41 -11.84
C ARG A 166 -17.92 -16.79 -11.17
N ASP A 167 -17.99 -17.84 -11.97
CA ASP A 167 -18.05 -19.24 -11.58
C ASP A 167 -16.66 -19.88 -11.41
N LEU A 168 -15.58 -19.19 -11.77
CA LEU A 168 -14.22 -19.67 -11.57
C LEU A 168 -13.85 -19.58 -10.07
N ALA A 169 -13.29 -20.66 -9.53
CA ALA A 169 -12.88 -20.66 -8.12
C ALA A 169 -11.71 -19.68 -7.91
N VAL A 170 -11.68 -18.98 -6.77
CA VAL A 170 -10.65 -17.97 -6.49
C VAL A 170 -9.24 -18.57 -6.54
N GLU A 171 -9.10 -19.80 -6.05
CA GLU A 171 -7.86 -20.57 -6.10
C GLU A 171 -7.35 -20.79 -7.53
N GLU A 172 -8.26 -20.99 -8.48
CA GLU A 172 -7.94 -21.15 -9.90
C GLU A 172 -7.53 -19.81 -10.50
N VAL A 173 -8.27 -18.73 -10.22
CA VAL A 173 -7.92 -17.35 -10.64
C VAL A 173 -6.52 -16.98 -10.17
N VAL A 174 -6.22 -17.23 -8.90
CA VAL A 174 -4.93 -16.90 -8.29
C VAL A 174 -3.82 -17.78 -8.87
N ARG A 175 -4.08 -19.08 -9.09
CA ARG A 175 -3.11 -19.99 -9.74
C ARG A 175 -2.78 -19.55 -11.16
N GLU A 176 -3.78 -19.15 -11.94
CA GLU A 176 -3.58 -18.65 -13.30
C GLU A 176 -2.79 -17.33 -13.30
N ARG A 177 -3.09 -16.42 -12.38
CA ARG A 177 -2.46 -15.10 -12.32
C ARG A 177 -1.02 -15.13 -11.79
N PHE A 178 -0.75 -15.95 -10.78
CA PHE A 178 0.49 -15.92 -10.00
C PHE A 178 1.32 -17.21 -10.08
N GLY A 179 0.85 -18.23 -10.80
CA GLY A 179 1.48 -19.54 -10.88
C GLY A 179 1.39 -20.30 -9.56
N GLU A 180 2.09 -21.43 -9.44
CA GLU A 180 1.92 -22.41 -8.34
C GLU A 180 2.36 -21.93 -6.95
N ARG A 181 3.00 -20.77 -6.82
CA ARG A 181 3.53 -20.27 -5.53
C ARG A 181 2.56 -19.40 -4.74
N TRP A 182 1.28 -19.39 -5.10
CA TRP A 182 0.27 -18.66 -4.34
C TRP A 182 -0.04 -19.36 -3.01
N GLY A 183 -0.23 -18.58 -1.94
CA GLY A 183 -0.57 -19.12 -0.61
C GLY A 183 0.55 -19.89 0.10
N VAL A 184 1.78 -19.89 -0.44
CA VAL A 184 2.92 -20.59 0.18
C VAL A 184 3.45 -19.76 1.35
N ARG A 185 3.51 -20.38 2.54
CA ARG A 185 4.25 -19.82 3.68
C ARG A 185 5.73 -19.88 3.34
N LEU A 186 6.39 -18.73 3.29
CA LEU A 186 7.83 -18.69 3.10
C LEU A 186 8.51 -19.19 4.37
N ASP A 187 9.25 -20.30 4.27
CA ASP A 187 10.06 -20.79 5.38
C ASP A 187 11.13 -19.75 5.72
N THR A 188 11.10 -19.26 6.96
CA THR A 188 11.95 -18.17 7.45
C THR A 188 13.35 -18.63 7.86
N GLN A 189 13.70 -19.91 7.62
CA GLN A 189 14.92 -20.55 8.14
C GLN A 189 15.95 -20.98 7.10
N ASP A 190 15.72 -20.79 5.80
CA ASP A 190 16.73 -21.10 4.78
C ASP A 190 17.42 -19.80 4.29
N PRO A 191 18.76 -19.78 4.14
CA PRO A 191 19.55 -18.58 3.80
C PRO A 191 19.18 -17.93 2.46
#